data_AF-A0AAV0IN76-F1
#
_entry.id   AF-A0AAV0IN76-F1
#
_cell.length_a   1.000
_cell.length_b   1.000
_cell.length_c   1.000
_cell.angle_alpha   90.00
_cell.angle_beta   90.00
_cell.angle_gamma   90.00
#
_symmetry.space_group_name_H-M   'P 1'
#
loop_
_entity.id
_entity.type
_entity.pdbx_description
1 polymer ?
#
loop_
_entity_poly.entity_id
_entity_poly.type
_entity_poly.pdbx_seq_one_letter_code
_entity_poly.pdbx_strand_id
1 'polypeptide(L)'
;MEAFWSEESTMGLQIGGEIEKVDGNQLSYNEFAEKYLAKNFPVVLTGLMDDWRACKNWVTEDGRPNLEFFSTHFAESTVQVADCGTREFTDQKRIEMTVAQFIDQWVNQNGAGGSSTVGSGQSVLYLKDWHFVKEDTISINHNWFNGHNLSWVFDLLLRDYKEAQEYIEDIRDISDDFEGLCQRNLAANTGMNFVDFSNFLLRLFLANLAQVFHQYTDSKTSSVSSSSQLTQHFTFNLSAIRRIVVKVEESMDGLAGYPGFSINLKDTLEDPEFLKLCIDVGKTYGMIHDQPSRSSYEHEAFIDEILDYGSHIVSTKDFVKFIDFFCHKFGLIVQKAEF
;
A
#
# COMPACT_ATOMS: atom_id res chain seq x y z
N MET A 1 21.51 40.09 -9.87
CA MET A 1 22.22 40.80 -8.79
C MET A 1 22.61 39.73 -7.80
N GLU A 2 23.91 39.45 -7.72
CA GLU A 2 24.50 38.28 -7.07
C GLU A 2 24.30 38.33 -5.54
N ALA A 3 23.80 37.23 -4.96
CA ALA A 3 23.75 37.06 -3.51
C ALA A 3 25.14 36.65 -3.02
N PHE A 4 25.81 37.59 -2.34
CA PHE A 4 27.05 37.35 -1.61
C PHE A 4 26.77 36.41 -0.42
N TRP A 5 27.28 35.19 -0.48
CA TRP A 5 27.43 34.34 0.70
C TRP A 5 28.80 34.63 1.32
N SER A 6 28.83 35.14 2.55
CA SER A 6 30.06 35.28 3.33
C SER A 6 30.54 33.90 3.79
N GLU A 7 31.75 33.52 3.40
CA GLU A 7 32.42 32.29 3.84
C GLU A 7 32.82 32.40 5.32
N GLU A 8 32.01 31.84 6.22
CA GLU A 8 32.49 31.37 7.52
C GLU A 8 32.77 29.86 7.44
N SER A 9 34.01 29.51 7.76
CA SER A 9 34.58 28.17 7.70
C SER A 9 33.87 27.18 8.65
N THR A 10 32.83 26.51 8.16
CA THR A 10 32.31 25.26 8.74
C THR A 10 33.02 24.08 8.08
N MET A 11 33.52 23.12 8.86
CA MET A 11 34.13 21.88 8.35
C MET A 11 33.25 21.25 7.26
N GLY A 12 33.69 21.33 6.01
CA GLY A 12 32.88 21.04 4.84
C GLY A 12 32.50 19.57 4.73
N LEU A 13 31.21 19.29 4.83
CA LEU A 13 30.62 18.08 4.28
C LEU A 13 30.98 18.01 2.79
N GLN A 14 31.69 16.96 2.35
CA GLN A 14 31.85 16.68 0.93
C GLN A 14 30.53 16.17 0.37
N ILE A 15 29.85 17.00 -0.43
CA ILE A 15 28.65 16.59 -1.16
C ILE A 15 29.07 15.62 -2.26
N GLY A 16 28.74 14.34 -2.10
CA GLY A 16 29.21 13.24 -2.95
C GLY A 16 28.45 13.01 -4.26
N GLY A 17 27.54 13.90 -4.66
CA GLY A 17 26.75 13.77 -5.88
C GLY A 17 25.87 14.98 -6.17
N GLU A 18 25.48 15.16 -7.43
CA GLU A 18 24.55 16.19 -7.88
C GLU A 18 23.24 15.54 -8.30
N ILE A 19 22.10 16.04 -7.80
CA ILE A 19 20.78 15.58 -8.26
C ILE A 19 20.39 16.41 -9.47
N GLU A 20 20.12 15.74 -10.59
CA GLU A 20 19.73 16.42 -11.82
C GLU A 20 18.42 17.20 -11.62
N LYS A 21 18.37 18.43 -12.15
CA LYS A 21 17.21 19.30 -12.13
C LYS A 21 16.70 19.52 -13.55
N VAL A 22 15.43 19.21 -13.79
CA VAL A 22 14.83 19.18 -15.14
C VAL A 22 13.51 19.96 -15.15
N ASP A 23 13.27 20.73 -16.21
CA ASP A 23 11.97 21.34 -16.47
C ASP A 23 10.97 20.25 -16.90
N GLY A 24 9.99 19.97 -16.05
CA GLY A 24 8.98 18.95 -16.29
C GLY A 24 8.07 19.26 -17.46
N ASN A 25 7.95 20.53 -17.89
CA ASN A 25 7.23 20.87 -19.13
C ASN A 25 7.95 20.38 -20.40
N GLN A 26 9.25 20.07 -20.29
CA GLN A 26 10.09 19.59 -21.37
C GLN A 26 10.39 18.09 -21.25
N LEU A 27 9.86 17.41 -20.22
CA LEU A 27 10.10 15.99 -19.95
C LEU A 27 8.82 15.20 -20.19
N SER A 28 8.83 14.30 -21.17
CA SER A 28 7.69 13.40 -21.36
C SER A 28 7.60 12.34 -20.25
N TYR A 29 6.41 11.81 -20.00
CA TYR A 29 6.22 10.74 -19.01
C TYR A 29 7.07 9.51 -19.31
N ASN A 30 7.19 9.12 -20.59
CA ASN A 30 8.01 7.96 -20.99
C ASN A 30 9.50 8.19 -20.69
N GLU A 31 10.02 9.37 -21.02
CA GLU A 31 11.40 9.72 -20.68
C GLU A 31 11.63 9.74 -19.16
N PHE A 32 10.67 10.27 -18.39
CA PHE A 32 10.72 10.22 -16.93
C PHE A 32 10.76 8.78 -16.41
N ALA A 33 9.87 7.93 -16.94
CA ALA A 33 9.75 6.53 -16.53
C ALA A 33 11.03 5.74 -16.82
N GLU A 34 11.62 5.92 -18.00
CA GLU A 34 12.83 5.19 -18.42
C GLU A 34 14.10 5.72 -17.76
N LYS A 35 14.23 7.05 -17.61
CA LYS A 35 15.46 7.67 -17.10
C LYS A 35 15.55 7.66 -15.58
N TYR A 36 14.44 7.85 -14.88
CA TYR A 36 14.43 8.03 -13.42
C TYR A 36 13.69 6.91 -12.69
N LEU A 37 12.43 6.63 -13.05
CA LEU A 37 11.58 5.69 -12.30
C LEU A 37 12.12 4.25 -12.37
N ALA A 38 12.38 3.74 -13.57
CA ALA A 38 12.85 2.37 -13.78
C ALA A 38 14.26 2.13 -13.20
N LYS A 39 15.07 3.18 -13.10
CA LYS A 39 16.44 3.13 -12.56
C LYS A 39 16.52 3.48 -11.08
N ASN A 40 15.41 3.90 -10.48
CA ASN A 40 15.32 4.39 -9.12
C ASN A 40 16.31 5.54 -8.83
N PHE A 41 16.40 6.50 -9.75
CA PHE A 41 17.28 7.68 -9.61
C PHE A 41 16.51 8.93 -9.19
N PRO A 42 17.06 9.75 -8.28
CA PRO A 42 16.43 11.00 -7.86
C PRO A 42 16.52 12.06 -8.98
N VAL A 43 15.49 12.90 -9.06
CA VAL A 43 15.43 14.06 -9.96
C VAL A 43 14.61 15.18 -9.31
N VAL A 44 15.01 16.43 -9.52
CA VAL A 44 14.23 17.62 -9.14
C VAL A 44 13.48 18.11 -10.36
N LEU A 45 12.14 18.04 -10.33
CA LEU A 45 11.29 18.57 -11.40
C LEU A 45 10.90 20.03 -11.12
N THR A 46 11.02 20.89 -12.13
CA THR A 46 10.52 22.28 -12.10
C THR A 46 9.43 22.51 -13.14
N GLY A 47 8.80 23.69 -13.13
CA GLY A 47 7.89 24.14 -14.21
C GLY A 47 6.47 23.57 -14.16
N LEU A 48 6.26 22.40 -13.54
CA LEU A 48 4.95 21.74 -13.50
C LEU A 48 3.97 22.37 -12.50
N MET A 49 4.48 23.03 -11.46
CA MET A 49 3.68 23.53 -10.34
C MET A 49 3.56 25.06 -10.32
N ASP A 50 4.14 25.77 -11.30
CA ASP A 50 4.25 27.23 -11.29
C ASP A 50 2.88 27.95 -11.18
N ASP A 51 1.84 27.32 -11.73
CA ASP A 51 0.47 27.85 -11.70
C ASP A 51 -0.32 27.45 -10.44
N TRP A 52 0.23 26.59 -9.57
CA TRP A 52 -0.46 26.14 -8.36
C TRP A 52 -0.69 27.33 -7.42
N ARG A 53 -1.88 27.37 -6.82
CA ARG A 53 -2.20 28.38 -5.80
C ARG A 53 -1.22 28.33 -4.62
N ALA A 54 -0.70 27.15 -4.28
CA ALA A 54 0.31 26.98 -3.24
C ALA A 54 1.58 27.82 -3.51
N CYS A 55 2.05 27.86 -4.76
CA CYS A 55 3.22 28.65 -5.16
C CYS A 55 2.99 30.16 -5.12
N LYS A 56 1.73 30.61 -5.02
CA LYS A 56 1.33 32.03 -4.95
C LYS A 56 0.92 32.45 -3.54
N ASN A 57 0.24 31.57 -2.82
CA ASN A 57 -0.37 31.86 -1.53
C ASN A 57 0.53 31.46 -0.35
N TRP A 58 1.27 30.34 -0.46
CA TRP A 58 1.98 29.75 0.67
C TRP A 58 3.45 30.17 0.74
N VAL A 59 3.95 30.86 -0.28
CA VAL A 59 5.34 31.27 -0.41
C VAL A 59 5.38 32.77 -0.70
N THR A 60 6.33 33.48 -0.08
CA THR A 60 6.61 34.90 -0.31
C THR A 60 7.56 35.08 -1.51
N GLU A 61 7.74 36.32 -1.99
CA GLU A 61 8.63 36.61 -3.13
C GLU A 61 10.10 36.22 -2.88
N ASP A 62 10.55 36.17 -1.62
CA ASP A 62 11.89 35.73 -1.22
C ASP A 62 11.99 34.20 -0.99
N GLY A 63 10.95 33.44 -1.33
CA GLY A 63 10.94 31.98 -1.26
C GLY A 63 10.69 31.42 0.14
N ARG A 64 10.27 32.25 1.10
CA ARG A 64 9.97 31.82 2.48
C ARG A 64 8.49 31.44 2.62
N PRO A 65 8.11 30.68 3.66
CA PRO A 65 6.72 30.42 3.96
C PRO A 65 5.95 31.74 4.22
N ASN A 66 4.78 31.90 3.59
CA ASN A 66 3.89 33.02 3.82
C ASN A 66 3.05 32.81 5.10
N LEU A 67 3.67 33.10 6.24
CA LEU A 67 3.04 32.91 7.56
C LEU A 67 1.78 33.78 7.75
N GLU A 68 1.72 34.95 7.13
CA GLU A 68 0.54 35.82 7.19
C GLU A 68 -0.67 35.14 6.54
N PHE A 69 -0.49 34.50 5.38
CA PHE A 69 -1.55 33.72 4.74
C PHE A 69 -2.06 32.62 5.67
N PHE A 70 -1.16 31.84 6.28
CA PHE A 70 -1.53 30.74 7.17
C PHE A 70 -2.23 31.25 8.45
N SER A 71 -1.71 32.31 9.06
CA SER A 71 -2.32 32.90 10.25
C SER A 71 -3.71 33.48 9.95
N THR A 72 -3.88 34.15 8.82
CA THR A 72 -5.17 34.74 8.42
C THR A 72 -6.26 33.70 8.17
N HIS A 73 -5.91 32.57 7.54
CA HIS A 73 -6.91 31.60 7.07
C HIS A 73 -7.04 30.37 7.98
N PHE A 74 -6.01 30.05 8.76
CA PHE A 74 -5.91 28.77 9.48
C PHE A 74 -5.48 28.91 10.94
N ALA A 75 -5.42 30.12 11.51
CA ALA A 75 -5.00 30.37 12.89
C ALA A 75 -5.54 29.35 13.91
N GLU A 76 -6.84 29.08 13.89
CA GLU A 76 -7.54 28.21 14.85
C GLU A 76 -7.39 26.71 14.55
N SER A 77 -6.76 26.34 13.43
CA SER A 77 -6.56 24.92 13.09
C SER A 77 -5.67 24.26 14.14
N THR A 78 -6.18 23.21 14.77
CA THR A 78 -5.40 22.40 15.70
C THR A 78 -4.47 21.47 14.92
N VAL A 79 -3.18 21.50 15.29
CA VAL A 79 -2.10 20.76 14.61
C VAL A 79 -1.22 20.03 15.62
N GLN A 80 -0.58 18.96 15.15
CA GLN A 80 0.40 18.19 15.91
C GLN A 80 1.80 18.64 15.49
N VAL A 81 2.56 19.17 16.44
CA VAL A 81 3.90 19.71 16.23
C VAL A 81 4.91 18.82 16.96
N ALA A 82 6.00 18.48 16.30
CA ALA A 82 7.10 17.75 16.90
C ALA A 82 8.04 18.70 17.64
N ASP A 83 8.34 18.40 18.90
CA ASP A 83 9.44 18.99 19.65
C ASP A 83 10.72 18.20 19.35
N CYS A 84 11.52 18.69 18.41
CA CYS A 84 12.74 18.02 17.97
C CYS A 84 13.84 17.97 19.05
N GLY A 85 13.70 18.77 20.12
CA GLY A 85 14.62 18.77 21.26
C GLY A 85 14.30 17.70 22.31
N THR A 86 13.08 17.16 22.32
CA THR A 86 12.63 16.19 23.30
C THR A 86 12.35 14.84 22.66
N ARG A 87 13.14 13.84 23.02
CA ARG A 87 12.89 12.45 22.63
C ARG A 87 11.76 11.85 23.47
N GLU A 88 10.81 11.18 22.81
CA GLU A 88 9.73 10.42 23.42
C GLU A 88 9.72 9.02 22.78
N PHE A 89 10.17 8.01 23.54
CA PHE A 89 10.45 6.66 23.05
C PHE A 89 11.47 6.63 21.88
N THR A 90 11.05 6.16 20.70
CA THR A 90 11.84 6.09 19.46
C THR A 90 11.63 7.28 18.53
N ASP A 91 10.77 8.24 18.90
CA ASP A 91 10.42 9.43 18.12
C ASP A 91 10.65 10.72 18.95
N GLN A 92 10.24 11.86 18.41
CA GLN A 92 10.21 13.17 19.05
C GLN A 92 8.84 13.37 19.73
N LYS A 93 8.82 14.07 20.87
CA LYS A 93 7.58 14.38 21.58
C LYS A 93 6.62 15.14 20.67
N ARG A 94 5.34 14.77 20.68
CA ARG A 94 4.28 15.48 19.95
C ARG A 94 3.50 16.38 20.90
N ILE A 95 3.27 17.62 20.47
CA ILE A 95 2.49 18.61 21.19
C ILE A 95 1.40 19.14 20.27
N GLU A 96 0.19 19.17 20.81
CA GLU A 96 -0.95 19.78 20.14
C GLU A 96 -0.98 21.28 20.39
N MET A 97 -1.11 22.07 19.34
CA MET A 97 -1.29 23.52 19.42
C MET A 97 -2.07 24.04 18.21
N THR A 98 -2.49 25.29 18.26
CA THR A 98 -3.06 25.97 17.09
C THR A 98 -1.97 26.43 16.13
N VAL A 99 -2.32 26.61 14.84
CA VAL A 99 -1.40 27.20 13.85
C VAL A 99 -0.92 28.59 14.28
N ALA A 100 -1.79 29.41 14.87
CA ALA A 100 -1.41 30.71 15.41
C ALA A 100 -0.30 30.58 16.47
N GLN A 101 -0.49 29.69 17.45
CA GLN A 101 0.52 29.43 18.49
C GLN A 101 1.85 28.93 17.91
N PHE A 102 1.80 28.09 16.87
CA PHE A 102 3.00 27.60 16.19
C PHE A 102 3.73 28.74 15.46
N ILE A 103 3.00 29.56 14.69
CA ILE A 103 3.56 30.70 13.94
C ILE A 103 4.20 31.70 14.90
N ASP A 104 3.53 32.04 16.00
CA ASP A 104 4.08 32.95 17.01
C ASP A 104 5.40 32.44 17.57
N GLN A 105 5.48 31.14 17.90
CA GLN A 105 6.72 30.54 18.37
C GLN A 105 7.82 30.53 17.32
N TRP A 106 7.49 30.19 16.07
CA TRP A 106 8.44 30.18 14.95
C TRP A 106 9.00 31.57 14.66
N VAL A 107 8.16 32.61 14.65
CA VAL A 107 8.58 34.00 14.45
C VAL A 107 9.45 34.48 15.61
N ASN A 108 9.08 34.18 16.86
CA ASN A 108 9.86 34.57 18.03
C ASN A 108 11.26 33.90 18.06
N GLN A 109 11.36 32.65 17.58
CA GLN A 109 12.64 31.94 17.46
C GLN A 109 13.52 32.49 16.34
N ASN A 110 12.93 32.97 15.23
CA ASN A 110 13.68 33.47 14.06
C ASN A 110 13.86 35.00 14.03
N GLY A 111 13.10 35.77 14.81
CA GLY A 111 13.09 37.24 14.80
C GLY A 111 14.08 37.93 15.75
N ALA A 112 14.64 37.19 16.72
CA ALA A 112 15.74 37.70 17.55
C ALA A 112 17.05 37.59 16.76
N GLY A 113 17.63 38.74 16.38
CA GLY A 113 18.90 38.83 15.65
C GLY A 113 19.93 37.82 16.15
N GLY A 114 20.43 37.00 15.22
CA GLY A 114 21.21 35.79 15.47
C GLY A 114 22.41 35.97 16.40
N SER A 115 22.19 35.72 17.68
CA SER A 115 23.19 35.09 18.53
C SER A 115 22.79 33.63 18.67
N SER A 116 23.13 32.84 17.67
CA SER A 116 23.17 31.38 17.72
C SER A 116 24.25 30.93 18.71
N THR A 117 24.02 31.19 20.00
CA THR A 117 24.59 30.33 21.04
C THR A 117 23.82 29.03 20.98
N VAL A 118 24.37 28.06 20.25
CA VAL A 118 23.90 26.66 20.08
C VAL A 118 23.98 25.89 21.42
N GLY A 119 23.54 26.49 22.52
CA GLY A 119 23.77 26.01 23.87
C GLY A 119 22.66 26.28 24.89
N SER A 120 21.57 26.99 24.54
CA SER A 120 20.48 27.27 25.49
C SER A 120 19.17 26.58 25.11
N GLY A 121 19.13 25.24 25.12
CA GLY A 121 17.92 24.44 25.36
C GLY A 121 16.60 24.80 24.66
N GLN A 122 16.62 25.55 23.56
CA GLN A 122 15.41 25.97 22.85
C GLN A 122 14.98 24.84 21.93
N SER A 123 13.77 24.34 22.21
CA SER A 123 13.13 23.31 21.42
C SER A 123 12.88 23.82 20.00
N VAL A 124 13.47 23.13 19.01
CA VAL A 124 13.15 23.33 17.60
C VAL A 124 11.83 22.64 17.33
N LEU A 125 10.83 23.43 16.91
CA LEU A 125 9.50 22.92 16.62
C LEU A 125 9.35 22.63 15.13
N TYR A 126 8.79 21.46 14.81
CA TYR A 126 8.56 21.03 13.45
C TYR A 126 7.10 20.63 13.24
N LEU A 127 6.40 21.39 12.41
CA LEU A 127 5.03 21.07 11.99
C LEU A 127 5.08 20.06 10.85
N LYS A 128 4.72 18.80 11.15
CA LYS A 128 4.68 17.67 10.20
C LYS A 128 3.29 17.08 10.16
N ASP A 129 2.93 16.46 9.03
CA ASP A 129 1.70 15.67 8.87
C ASP A 129 0.41 16.48 9.12
N TRP A 130 0.46 17.80 8.93
CA TRP A 130 -0.73 18.64 8.92
C TRP A 130 -1.55 18.35 7.66
N HIS A 131 -2.71 17.74 7.85
CA HIS A 131 -3.68 17.45 6.79
C HIS A 131 -4.41 18.74 6.40
N PHE A 132 -3.69 19.64 5.71
CA PHE A 132 -4.08 21.01 5.40
C PHE A 132 -5.42 21.14 4.63
N VAL A 133 -5.76 20.13 3.82
CA VAL A 133 -6.98 20.12 2.99
C VAL A 133 -7.73 18.82 3.24
N LYS A 134 -8.52 18.75 4.31
CA LYS A 134 -9.27 17.52 4.65
C LYS A 134 -10.48 17.25 3.73
N GLU A 135 -10.87 18.22 2.89
CA GLU A 135 -12.10 18.17 2.08
C GLU A 135 -11.87 17.64 0.64
N ASP A 136 -10.70 17.87 0.04
CA ASP A 136 -10.34 17.40 -1.32
C ASP A 136 -8.87 16.90 -1.38
N THR A 137 -8.51 15.91 -0.56
CA THR A 137 -7.18 15.26 -0.66
C THR A 137 -7.28 13.92 -1.38
N ILE A 138 -6.46 13.73 -2.41
CA ILE A 138 -6.12 12.40 -2.91
C ILE A 138 -5.02 11.86 -1.99
N SER A 139 -5.37 10.93 -1.10
CA SER A 139 -4.39 10.14 -0.38
C SER A 139 -3.92 9.00 -1.28
N ILE A 140 -2.68 9.08 -1.76
CA ILE A 140 -2.03 7.96 -2.47
C ILE A 140 -1.39 7.08 -1.39
N ASN A 141 -2.08 6.01 -1.02
CA ASN A 141 -1.56 5.04 -0.07
C ASN A 141 -0.52 4.14 -0.76
N HIS A 142 0.73 4.14 -0.28
CA HIS A 142 1.78 3.22 -0.74
C HIS A 142 1.59 1.77 -0.22
N ASN A 143 0.61 1.53 0.66
CA ASN A 143 0.26 0.22 1.21
C ASN A 143 -0.83 -0.48 0.39
N TRP A 144 -0.80 -0.35 -0.94
CA TRP A 144 -1.69 -1.08 -1.84
C TRP A 144 -0.94 -2.23 -2.52
N PHE A 145 -1.60 -3.36 -2.68
CA PHE A 145 -1.06 -4.46 -3.48
C PHE A 145 -2.15 -5.13 -4.32
N ASN A 146 -1.72 -5.65 -5.47
CA ASN A 146 -2.54 -6.25 -6.51
C ASN A 146 -1.77 -7.43 -7.15
N GLY A 147 -2.30 -8.00 -8.24
CA GLY A 147 -1.69 -9.15 -8.90
C GLY A 147 -0.24 -8.95 -9.39
N HIS A 148 0.23 -7.70 -9.54
CA HIS A 148 1.60 -7.40 -9.99
C HIS A 148 2.65 -7.47 -8.88
N ASN A 149 2.31 -7.09 -7.65
CA ASN A 149 3.26 -7.02 -6.52
C ASN A 149 2.98 -8.04 -5.41
N LEU A 150 1.98 -8.91 -5.57
CA LEU A 150 1.63 -9.95 -4.60
C LEU A 150 2.82 -10.87 -4.23
N SER A 151 3.75 -11.10 -5.17
CA SER A 151 4.99 -11.84 -4.93
C SER A 151 5.88 -11.18 -3.88
N TRP A 152 6.02 -9.85 -3.94
CA TRP A 152 6.83 -9.06 -3.00
C TRP A 152 6.17 -8.93 -1.64
N VAL A 153 4.83 -8.90 -1.61
CA VAL A 153 4.06 -8.91 -0.35
C VAL A 153 4.32 -10.21 0.42
N PHE A 154 4.35 -11.35 -0.28
CA PHE A 154 4.70 -12.62 0.37
C PHE A 154 6.17 -12.66 0.80
N ASP A 155 7.11 -12.11 0.01
CA ASP A 155 8.52 -12.04 0.41
C ASP A 155 8.70 -11.22 1.69
N LEU A 156 7.99 -10.08 1.78
CA LEU A 156 7.93 -9.26 2.98
C LEU A 156 7.38 -10.06 4.17
N LEU A 157 6.23 -10.69 4.00
CA LEU A 157 5.57 -11.47 5.06
C LEU A 157 6.47 -12.63 5.55
N LEU A 158 7.14 -13.32 4.64
CA LEU A 158 8.06 -14.41 4.96
C LEU A 158 9.30 -13.90 5.71
N ARG A 159 9.85 -12.75 5.32
CA ARG A 159 10.99 -12.15 6.02
C ARG A 159 10.58 -11.74 7.43
N ASP A 160 9.49 -11.00 7.56
CA ASP A 160 9.02 -10.50 8.85
C ASP A 160 8.61 -11.65 9.79
N TYR A 161 8.12 -12.78 9.26
CA TYR A 161 7.90 -14.01 10.04
C TYR A 161 9.20 -14.55 10.64
N LYS A 162 10.27 -14.65 9.83
CA LYS A 162 11.58 -15.11 10.30
C LYS A 162 12.16 -14.18 11.36
N GLU A 163 12.04 -12.87 11.16
CA GLU A 163 12.44 -11.88 12.17
C GLU A 163 11.64 -12.02 13.46
N ALA A 164 10.31 -12.18 13.36
CA ALA A 164 9.45 -12.39 14.53
C ALA A 164 9.82 -13.67 15.29
N GLN A 165 10.15 -14.75 14.57
CA GLN A 165 10.63 -16.00 15.15
C GLN A 165 11.96 -15.82 15.87
N GLU A 166 12.93 -15.18 15.24
CA GLU A 166 14.26 -14.93 15.81
C GLU A 166 14.20 -14.07 17.08
N TYR A 167 13.31 -13.07 17.13
CA TYR A 167 13.19 -12.17 18.28
C TYR A 167 12.68 -12.81 19.55
N ILE A 168 11.94 -13.91 19.45
CA ILE A 168 11.37 -14.61 20.62
C ILE A 168 12.00 -16.00 20.81
N GLU A 169 13.06 -16.32 20.08
CA GLU A 169 13.69 -17.65 20.09
C GLU A 169 14.09 -18.12 21.50
N ASP A 170 14.44 -17.18 22.38
CA ASP A 170 14.82 -17.42 23.77
C ASP A 170 13.72 -18.07 24.62
N ILE A 171 12.44 -17.92 24.22
CA ILE A 171 11.29 -18.52 24.92
C ILE A 171 10.78 -19.80 24.26
N ARG A 172 11.45 -20.33 23.22
CA ARG A 172 10.99 -21.52 22.48
C ARG A 172 10.75 -22.73 23.37
N ASP A 173 11.69 -23.03 24.26
CA ASP A 173 11.63 -24.24 25.10
C ASP A 173 10.65 -24.13 26.28
N ILE A 174 10.16 -22.91 26.57
CA ILE A 174 9.23 -22.65 27.67
C ILE A 174 7.83 -22.28 27.19
N SER A 175 7.64 -22.12 25.88
CA SER A 175 6.36 -21.78 25.26
C SER A 175 5.65 -23.02 24.76
N ASP A 176 4.43 -23.25 25.25
CA ASP A 176 3.57 -24.33 24.77
C ASP A 176 3.04 -24.09 23.33
N ASP A 177 3.05 -22.82 22.87
CA ASP A 177 2.55 -22.39 21.56
C ASP A 177 3.46 -21.32 20.95
N PHE A 178 4.71 -21.71 20.69
CA PHE A 178 5.71 -20.83 20.12
C PHE A 178 5.31 -20.31 18.72
N GLU A 179 4.73 -21.18 17.89
CA GLU A 179 4.25 -20.78 16.57
C GLU A 179 3.12 -19.75 16.65
N GLY A 180 2.12 -19.97 17.51
CA GLY A 180 1.03 -19.00 17.66
C GLY A 180 1.52 -17.65 18.17
N LEU A 181 2.63 -17.61 18.93
CA LEU A 181 3.32 -16.34 19.23
C LEU A 181 3.97 -15.73 17.98
N CYS A 182 4.67 -16.51 17.15
CA CYS A 182 5.24 -16.03 15.89
C CYS A 182 4.16 -15.45 14.96
N GLN A 183 3.04 -16.15 14.76
CA GLN A 183 1.92 -15.69 13.92
C GLN A 183 1.25 -14.43 14.48
N ARG A 184 1.08 -14.31 15.81
CA ARG A 184 0.54 -13.10 16.43
C ARG A 184 1.47 -11.90 16.29
N ASN A 185 2.77 -12.09 16.49
CA ASN A 185 3.77 -11.04 16.29
C ASN A 185 3.85 -10.61 14.82
N LEU A 186 3.79 -11.56 13.90
CA LEU A 186 3.71 -11.29 12.47
C LEU A 186 2.49 -10.43 12.12
N ALA A 187 1.30 -10.82 12.58
CA ALA A 187 0.08 -10.03 12.38
C ALA A 187 0.19 -8.62 12.97
N ALA A 188 0.79 -8.48 14.17
CA ALA A 188 0.92 -7.19 14.83
C ALA A 188 1.91 -6.26 14.09
N ASN A 189 2.99 -6.79 13.54
CA ASN A 189 4.05 -5.99 12.89
C ASN A 189 3.77 -5.72 11.41
N THR A 190 3.32 -6.74 10.67
CA THR A 190 3.14 -6.68 9.22
C THR A 190 1.66 -6.46 8.82
N GLY A 191 0.74 -6.56 9.78
CA GLY A 191 -0.70 -6.33 9.59
C GLY A 191 -1.51 -7.58 9.19
N MET A 192 -0.85 -8.70 8.93
CA MET A 192 -1.48 -10.00 8.65
C MET A 192 -0.52 -11.14 8.98
N ASN A 193 -1.05 -12.31 9.31
CA ASN A 193 -0.28 -13.55 9.41
C ASN A 193 -0.50 -14.46 8.19
N PHE A 194 0.09 -15.66 8.16
CA PHE A 194 -0.08 -16.54 7.00
C PHE A 194 -1.51 -17.07 6.82
N VAL A 195 -2.25 -17.24 7.92
CA VAL A 195 -3.66 -17.65 7.89
C VAL A 195 -4.53 -16.54 7.28
N ASP A 196 -4.29 -15.30 7.69
CA ASP A 196 -4.96 -14.11 7.14
C ASP A 196 -4.66 -13.96 5.65
N PHE A 197 -3.37 -14.10 5.26
CA PHE A 197 -2.95 -14.04 3.86
C PHE A 197 -3.61 -15.13 3.00
N SER A 198 -3.70 -16.35 3.53
CA SER A 198 -4.35 -17.48 2.86
C SER A 198 -5.85 -17.23 2.64
N ASN A 199 -6.55 -16.76 3.67
CA ASN A 199 -7.97 -16.39 3.58
C ASN A 199 -8.19 -15.24 2.61
N PHE A 200 -7.30 -14.25 2.61
CA PHE A 200 -7.32 -13.14 1.66
C PHE A 200 -7.19 -13.64 0.21
N LEU A 201 -6.22 -14.51 -0.08
CA LEU A 201 -6.02 -15.09 -1.40
C LEU A 201 -7.24 -15.90 -1.86
N LEU A 202 -7.84 -16.70 -0.97
CA LEU A 202 -9.05 -17.46 -1.28
C LEU A 202 -10.23 -16.55 -1.61
N ARG A 203 -10.50 -15.54 -0.77
CA ARG A 203 -11.62 -14.62 -0.99
C ARG A 203 -11.48 -13.87 -2.32
N LEU A 204 -10.27 -13.40 -2.64
CA LEU A 204 -10.03 -12.78 -3.94
C LEU A 204 -10.12 -13.78 -5.09
N PHE A 205 -9.61 -15.00 -4.94
CA PHE A 205 -9.75 -16.04 -5.95
C PHE A 205 -11.21 -16.31 -6.26
N LEU A 206 -12.02 -16.61 -5.24
CA LEU A 206 -13.44 -16.90 -5.39
C LEU A 206 -14.21 -15.71 -5.95
N ALA A 207 -13.91 -14.48 -5.52
CA ALA A 207 -14.57 -13.28 -6.05
C ALA A 207 -14.25 -13.04 -7.54
N ASN A 208 -13.01 -13.25 -7.98
CA ASN A 208 -12.66 -13.18 -9.40
C ASN A 208 -13.29 -14.34 -10.19
N LEU A 209 -13.32 -15.54 -9.60
CA LEU A 209 -13.91 -16.73 -10.21
C LEU A 209 -15.42 -16.60 -10.38
N ALA A 210 -16.11 -16.00 -9.42
CA ALA A 210 -17.54 -15.68 -9.49
C ALA A 210 -17.88 -14.83 -10.72
N GLN A 211 -17.02 -13.85 -11.06
CA GLN A 211 -17.21 -13.03 -12.26
C GLN A 211 -16.99 -13.84 -13.54
N VAL A 212 -16.00 -14.74 -13.56
CA VAL A 212 -15.77 -15.65 -14.70
C VAL A 212 -16.93 -16.63 -14.87
N PHE A 213 -17.42 -17.21 -13.77
CA PHE A 213 -18.56 -18.12 -13.76
C PHE A 213 -19.80 -17.46 -14.37
N HIS A 214 -20.09 -16.23 -13.98
CA HIS A 214 -21.21 -15.47 -14.53
C HIS A 214 -21.05 -15.21 -16.04
N GLN A 215 -19.85 -14.86 -16.51
CA GLN A 215 -19.59 -14.73 -17.95
C GLN A 215 -19.76 -16.06 -18.70
N TYR A 216 -19.33 -17.16 -18.07
CA TYR A 216 -19.44 -18.50 -18.63
C TYR A 216 -20.91 -18.93 -18.76
N THR A 217 -21.76 -18.68 -17.76
CA THR A 217 -23.20 -18.99 -17.82
C THR A 217 -23.93 -18.12 -18.84
N ASP A 218 -23.63 -16.81 -18.90
CA ASP A 218 -24.15 -15.90 -19.94
C ASP A 218 -23.78 -16.37 -21.36
N SER A 219 -22.54 -16.82 -21.57
CA SER A 219 -22.08 -17.27 -22.90
C SER A 219 -22.75 -18.55 -23.38
N LYS A 220 -23.23 -19.41 -22.47
CA LYS A 220 -24.03 -20.59 -22.81
C LYS A 220 -25.44 -20.23 -23.28
N THR A 221 -25.95 -19.07 -22.87
CA THR A 221 -27.30 -18.60 -23.20
C THR A 221 -27.32 -17.60 -24.36
N SER A 222 -26.18 -16.99 -24.71
CA SER A 222 -26.08 -15.95 -25.75
C SER A 222 -24.89 -16.19 -26.70
N SER A 223 -25.13 -16.07 -28.01
CA SER A 223 -24.19 -16.49 -29.08
C SER A 223 -23.04 -15.50 -29.38
N VAL A 224 -22.63 -14.66 -28.45
CA VAL A 224 -21.60 -13.63 -28.69
C VAL A 224 -20.39 -13.90 -27.79
N SER A 225 -19.41 -14.64 -28.33
CA SER A 225 -18.11 -14.82 -27.68
C SER A 225 -17.11 -13.79 -28.22
N SER A 226 -16.89 -12.73 -27.44
CA SER A 226 -15.68 -11.92 -27.56
C SER A 226 -15.01 -11.88 -26.21
N SER A 227 -13.73 -12.27 -26.14
CA SER A 227 -12.90 -12.12 -24.94
C SER A 227 -12.83 -10.64 -24.58
N SER A 228 -13.58 -10.26 -23.55
CA SER A 228 -13.61 -8.88 -23.07
C SER A 228 -12.32 -8.57 -22.31
N GLN A 229 -11.87 -7.30 -22.32
CA GLN A 229 -10.73 -6.85 -21.50
C GLN A 229 -10.94 -7.21 -20.01
N LEU A 230 -12.20 -7.21 -19.57
CA LEU A 230 -12.64 -7.65 -18.26
C LEU A 230 -12.29 -9.13 -17.97
N THR A 231 -12.54 -10.04 -18.92
CA THR A 231 -12.16 -11.46 -18.79
C THR A 231 -10.64 -11.63 -18.70
N GLN A 232 -9.87 -10.84 -19.45
CA GLN A 232 -8.41 -10.85 -19.39
C GLN A 232 -7.91 -10.40 -18.01
N HIS A 233 -8.55 -9.39 -17.41
CA HIS A 233 -8.21 -8.91 -16.07
C HIS A 233 -8.45 -9.98 -15.00
N PHE A 234 -9.62 -10.63 -15.00
CA PHE A 234 -9.88 -11.73 -14.07
C PHE A 234 -8.93 -12.90 -14.27
N THR A 235 -8.62 -13.24 -15.53
CA THR A 235 -7.63 -14.29 -15.85
C THR A 235 -6.24 -13.93 -15.29
N PHE A 236 -5.82 -12.67 -15.41
CA PHE A 236 -4.57 -12.19 -14.83
C PHE A 236 -4.55 -12.33 -13.30
N ASN A 237 -5.61 -11.89 -12.62
CA ASN A 237 -5.72 -11.99 -11.16
C ASN A 237 -5.68 -13.45 -10.68
N LEU A 238 -6.44 -14.33 -11.31
CA LEU A 238 -6.45 -15.76 -11.00
C LEU A 238 -5.06 -16.39 -11.24
N SER A 239 -4.37 -15.98 -12.30
CA SER A 239 -2.99 -16.42 -12.58
C SER A 239 -1.99 -15.91 -11.55
N ALA A 240 -2.12 -14.65 -11.11
CA ALA A 240 -1.28 -14.07 -10.07
C ALA A 240 -1.49 -14.79 -8.73
N ILE A 241 -2.74 -15.07 -8.37
CA ILE A 241 -3.07 -15.83 -7.16
C ILE A 241 -2.48 -17.24 -7.24
N ARG A 242 -2.68 -17.95 -8.36
CA ARG A 242 -2.08 -19.28 -8.55
C ARG A 242 -0.57 -19.27 -8.34
N ARG A 243 0.15 -18.32 -8.96
CA ARG A 243 1.60 -18.20 -8.84
C ARG A 243 2.02 -18.01 -7.38
N ILE A 244 1.30 -17.17 -6.63
CA ILE A 244 1.66 -16.95 -5.23
C ILE A 244 1.36 -18.17 -4.36
N VAL A 245 0.25 -18.88 -4.58
CA VAL A 245 -0.05 -20.11 -3.84
C VAL A 245 1.02 -21.18 -4.09
N VAL A 246 1.52 -21.32 -5.32
CA VAL A 246 2.66 -22.19 -5.63
C VAL A 246 3.93 -21.74 -4.90
N LYS A 247 4.25 -20.45 -4.92
CA LYS A 247 5.42 -19.91 -4.21
C LYS A 247 5.31 -20.13 -2.69
N VAL A 248 4.11 -19.98 -2.12
CA VAL A 248 3.83 -20.26 -0.70
C VAL A 248 4.11 -21.74 -0.41
N GLU A 249 3.57 -22.64 -1.23
CA GLU A 249 3.80 -24.08 -1.08
C GLU A 249 5.30 -24.42 -1.10
N GLU A 250 6.04 -23.91 -2.08
CA GLU A 250 7.48 -24.16 -2.21
C GLU A 250 8.32 -23.55 -1.08
N SER A 251 7.90 -22.40 -0.57
CA SER A 251 8.61 -21.71 0.51
C SER A 251 8.31 -22.30 1.89
N MET A 252 7.14 -22.92 2.06
CA MET A 252 6.65 -23.48 3.32
C MET A 252 6.93 -24.99 3.46
N ASP A 253 7.26 -25.69 2.37
CA ASP A 253 7.64 -27.09 2.40
C ASP A 253 8.87 -27.29 3.30
N GLY A 254 8.67 -27.91 4.47
CA GLY A 254 9.71 -28.17 5.46
C GLY A 254 9.86 -27.11 6.58
N LEU A 255 9.09 -26.02 6.59
CA LEU A 255 9.01 -25.10 7.74
C LEU A 255 8.18 -25.74 8.86
N ALA A 256 8.85 -26.12 9.95
CA ALA A 256 8.18 -26.59 11.16
C ALA A 256 7.39 -25.44 11.80
N GLY A 257 6.07 -25.54 11.83
CA GLY A 257 5.22 -24.57 12.51
C GLY A 257 4.03 -24.09 11.70
N TYR A 258 4.00 -24.16 10.37
CA TYR A 258 2.87 -23.61 9.61
C TYR A 258 1.53 -24.22 10.09
N PRO A 259 0.63 -23.44 10.72
CA PRO A 259 -0.65 -23.94 11.16
C PRO A 259 -1.41 -24.31 9.90
N GLY A 260 -1.53 -25.61 9.65
CA GLY A 260 -1.92 -26.17 8.35
C GLY A 260 -3.01 -25.37 7.65
N PHE A 261 -2.86 -25.21 6.33
CA PHE A 261 -3.81 -24.50 5.49
C PHE A 261 -5.17 -25.21 5.54
N SER A 262 -6.10 -24.80 6.40
CA SER A 262 -7.43 -25.40 6.52
C SER A 262 -8.49 -24.32 6.42
N ILE A 263 -9.07 -24.17 5.24
CA ILE A 263 -10.13 -23.19 5.00
C ILE A 263 -11.44 -23.92 4.74
N ASN A 264 -12.47 -23.54 5.50
CA ASN A 264 -13.83 -23.96 5.25
C ASN A 264 -14.42 -23.09 4.12
N LEU A 265 -14.59 -23.69 2.95
CA LEU A 265 -15.16 -23.01 1.78
C LEU A 265 -16.60 -22.59 2.05
N LYS A 266 -17.36 -23.43 2.74
CA LYS A 266 -18.77 -23.17 3.05
C LYS A 266 -18.92 -21.89 3.89
N ASP A 267 -18.13 -21.75 4.95
CA ASP A 267 -18.17 -20.56 5.81
C ASP A 267 -17.81 -19.28 5.03
N THR A 268 -16.87 -19.37 4.09
CA THR A 268 -16.51 -18.23 3.23
C THR A 268 -17.62 -17.87 2.25
N LEU A 269 -18.25 -18.88 1.64
CA LEU A 269 -19.29 -18.71 0.64
C LEU A 269 -20.62 -18.22 1.22
N GLU A 270 -20.94 -18.60 2.46
CA GLU A 270 -22.15 -18.20 3.19
C GLU A 270 -21.98 -16.84 3.91
N ASP A 271 -20.77 -16.26 3.93
CA ASP A 271 -20.48 -14.97 4.55
C ASP A 271 -21.10 -13.80 3.76
N PRO A 272 -22.01 -12.99 4.35
CA PRO A 272 -22.59 -11.83 3.69
C PRO A 272 -21.56 -10.80 3.19
N GLU A 273 -20.44 -10.64 3.89
CA GLU A 273 -19.37 -9.73 3.44
C GLU A 273 -18.62 -10.28 2.22
N PHE A 274 -18.58 -11.60 2.03
CA PHE A 274 -18.05 -12.21 0.81
C PHE A 274 -18.97 -11.97 -0.40
N LEU A 275 -20.29 -12.07 -0.20
CA LEU A 275 -21.26 -11.70 -1.24
C LEU A 275 -21.07 -10.23 -1.65
N LYS A 276 -20.93 -9.34 -0.69
CA LYS A 276 -20.65 -7.92 -0.94
C LYS A 276 -19.34 -7.72 -1.70
N LEU A 277 -18.27 -8.43 -1.33
CA LEU A 277 -17.01 -8.42 -2.06
C LEU A 277 -17.20 -8.83 -3.53
N CYS A 278 -17.96 -9.88 -3.82
CA CYS A 278 -18.23 -10.31 -5.19
C CYS A 278 -18.95 -9.21 -6.00
N ILE A 279 -19.95 -8.56 -5.40
CA ILE A 279 -20.68 -7.46 -6.03
C ILE A 279 -19.75 -6.27 -6.30
N ASP A 280 -18.92 -5.90 -5.33
CA ASP A 280 -18.03 -4.74 -5.43
C ASP A 280 -16.90 -4.98 -6.43
N VAL A 281 -16.35 -6.20 -6.52
CA VAL A 281 -15.40 -6.61 -7.57
C VAL A 281 -16.04 -6.45 -8.94
N GLY A 282 -17.24 -6.99 -9.15
CA GLY A 282 -17.96 -6.88 -10.42
C GLY A 282 -18.23 -5.42 -10.84
N LYS A 283 -18.69 -4.59 -9.89
CA LYS A 283 -18.90 -3.14 -10.14
C LYS A 283 -17.60 -2.42 -10.47
N THR A 284 -16.54 -2.65 -9.70
CA THR A 284 -15.25 -1.96 -9.86
C THR A 284 -14.64 -2.24 -11.23
N TYR A 285 -14.54 -3.52 -11.60
CA TYR A 285 -13.99 -3.86 -12.91
C TYR A 285 -14.93 -3.52 -14.06
N GLY A 286 -16.24 -3.50 -13.83
CA GLY A 286 -17.21 -2.94 -14.77
C GLY A 286 -16.93 -1.47 -15.07
N MET A 287 -16.72 -0.66 -14.03
CA MET A 287 -16.37 0.76 -14.17
C MET A 287 -15.02 0.97 -14.88
N ILE A 288 -13.99 0.17 -14.55
CA ILE A 288 -12.66 0.26 -15.18
C ILE A 288 -12.72 0.02 -16.70
N HIS A 289 -13.64 -0.82 -17.15
CA HIS A 289 -13.76 -1.21 -18.56
C HIS A 289 -15.00 -0.61 -19.27
N ASP A 290 -15.59 0.46 -18.70
CA ASP A 290 -16.80 1.13 -19.21
C ASP A 290 -17.97 0.18 -19.54
N GLN A 291 -18.11 -0.89 -18.74
CA GLN A 291 -19.20 -1.84 -18.84
C GLN A 291 -20.33 -1.48 -17.85
N PRO A 292 -21.61 -1.65 -18.23
CA PRO A 292 -22.72 -1.39 -17.32
C PRO A 292 -22.61 -2.27 -16.06
N SER A 293 -22.87 -1.67 -14.89
CA SER A 293 -22.88 -2.39 -13.61
C SER A 293 -23.89 -3.53 -13.69
N ARG A 294 -23.42 -4.77 -13.62
CA ARG A 294 -24.29 -5.95 -13.67
C ARG A 294 -24.83 -6.22 -12.26
N SER A 295 -26.15 -6.18 -12.13
CA SER A 295 -26.85 -6.26 -10.85
C SER A 295 -27.30 -7.68 -10.45
N SER A 296 -27.29 -8.64 -11.38
CA SER A 296 -27.73 -10.02 -11.11
C SER A 296 -26.52 -10.95 -10.97
N TYR A 297 -26.20 -11.29 -9.73
CA TYR A 297 -25.26 -12.34 -9.38
C TYR A 297 -26.06 -13.60 -9.02
N GLU A 298 -25.90 -14.68 -9.79
CA GLU A 298 -26.48 -16.00 -9.47
C GLU A 298 -25.67 -16.66 -8.33
N HIS A 299 -25.77 -16.07 -7.13
CA HIS A 299 -24.95 -16.45 -5.99
C HIS A 299 -25.13 -17.92 -5.60
N GLU A 300 -26.38 -18.39 -5.56
CA GLU A 300 -26.71 -19.77 -5.16
C GLU A 300 -26.11 -20.79 -6.13
N ALA A 301 -26.24 -20.56 -7.44
CA ALA A 301 -25.66 -21.45 -8.45
C ALA A 301 -24.13 -21.47 -8.40
N PHE A 302 -23.49 -20.34 -8.10
CA PHE A 302 -22.04 -20.28 -7.89
C PHE A 302 -21.63 -21.04 -6.63
N ILE A 303 -22.37 -20.90 -5.51
CA ILE A 303 -22.09 -21.64 -4.28
C ILE A 303 -22.18 -23.15 -4.53
N ASP A 304 -23.24 -23.62 -5.17
CA ASP A 304 -23.44 -25.03 -5.48
C ASP A 304 -22.30 -25.57 -6.35
N GLU A 305 -21.90 -24.79 -7.37
CA GLU A 305 -20.80 -25.11 -8.27
C GLU A 305 -19.45 -25.25 -7.54
N ILE A 306 -19.18 -24.40 -6.54
CA ILE A 306 -17.96 -24.50 -5.73
C ILE A 306 -18.04 -25.67 -4.74
N LEU A 307 -19.18 -25.85 -4.07
CA LEU A 307 -19.37 -26.89 -3.06
C LEU A 307 -19.44 -28.31 -3.65
N ASP A 308 -19.78 -28.47 -4.94
CA ASP A 308 -19.68 -29.73 -5.67
C ASP A 308 -18.23 -30.26 -5.75
N TYR A 309 -17.23 -29.36 -5.80
CA TYR A 309 -15.83 -29.76 -5.70
C TYR A 309 -15.47 -30.25 -4.29
N GLY A 310 -15.94 -29.54 -3.27
CA GLY A 310 -15.71 -29.88 -1.87
C GLY A 310 -15.98 -28.71 -0.92
N SER A 311 -16.09 -29.00 0.38
CA SER A 311 -16.38 -28.01 1.41
C SER A 311 -15.14 -27.44 2.12
N HIS A 312 -13.97 -28.04 1.90
CA HIS A 312 -12.73 -27.66 2.60
C HIS A 312 -11.52 -27.69 1.66
N ILE A 313 -10.59 -26.78 1.91
CA ILE A 313 -9.23 -26.82 1.36
C ILE A 313 -8.28 -27.05 2.54
N VAL A 314 -7.61 -28.21 2.57
CA VAL A 314 -6.84 -28.70 3.74
C VAL A 314 -5.32 -28.62 3.58
N SER A 315 -4.85 -28.13 2.44
CA SER A 315 -3.43 -27.82 2.22
C SER A 315 -3.25 -26.79 1.11
N THR A 316 -2.09 -26.14 1.06
CA THR A 316 -1.73 -25.23 -0.05
C THR A 316 -1.64 -26.00 -1.38
N LYS A 317 -1.15 -27.26 -1.38
CA LYS A 317 -1.27 -28.19 -2.53
C LYS A 317 -2.71 -28.37 -3.01
N ASP A 318 -3.66 -28.55 -2.09
CA ASP A 318 -5.07 -28.71 -2.45
C ASP A 318 -5.66 -27.40 -2.97
N PHE A 319 -5.18 -26.25 -2.47
CA PHE A 319 -5.56 -24.95 -3.03
C PHE A 319 -5.07 -24.80 -4.48
N VAL A 320 -3.84 -25.19 -4.80
CA VAL A 320 -3.33 -25.18 -6.19
C VAL A 320 -4.20 -26.07 -7.09
N LYS A 321 -4.55 -27.28 -6.64
CA LYS A 321 -5.45 -28.18 -7.40
C LYS A 321 -6.83 -27.57 -7.61
N PHE A 322 -7.39 -26.94 -6.59
CA PHE A 322 -8.68 -26.25 -6.64
C PHE A 322 -8.67 -25.12 -7.69
N ILE A 323 -7.61 -24.29 -7.67
CA ILE A 323 -7.41 -23.23 -8.66
C ILE A 323 -7.31 -23.81 -10.08
N ASP A 324 -6.48 -24.84 -10.27
CA ASP A 324 -6.26 -25.48 -11.56
C ASP A 324 -7.55 -26.12 -12.12
N PHE A 325 -8.34 -26.77 -11.26
CA PHE A 325 -9.61 -27.36 -11.64
C PHE A 325 -10.58 -26.34 -12.21
N PHE A 326 -10.84 -25.24 -11.48
CA PHE A 326 -11.81 -24.24 -11.89
C PHE A 326 -11.33 -23.39 -13.07
N CYS A 327 -10.03 -23.07 -13.12
CA CYS A 327 -9.47 -22.37 -14.28
C CYS A 327 -9.60 -23.23 -15.54
N HIS A 328 -9.32 -24.54 -15.45
CA HIS A 328 -9.52 -25.45 -16.57
C HIS A 328 -11.01 -25.59 -16.96
N LYS A 329 -11.91 -25.75 -15.97
CA LYS A 329 -13.36 -25.91 -16.19
C LYS A 329 -13.96 -24.73 -16.95
N PHE A 330 -13.50 -23.51 -16.68
CA PHE A 330 -13.96 -22.29 -17.35
C PHE A 330 -13.09 -21.85 -18.53
N GLY A 331 -12.19 -22.72 -19.01
CA GLY A 331 -11.39 -22.45 -20.21
C GLY A 331 -10.37 -21.33 -20.07
N LEU A 332 -9.95 -21.02 -18.85
CA LEU A 332 -8.91 -20.03 -18.57
C LEU A 332 -7.52 -20.64 -18.76
N ILE A 333 -6.69 -20.01 -19.59
CA ILE A 333 -5.29 -20.39 -19.73
C ILE A 333 -4.50 -19.71 -18.61
N VAL A 334 -4.31 -20.44 -17.51
CA VAL A 334 -3.37 -20.02 -16.47
C VAL A 334 -2.01 -20.63 -16.79
N GLN A 335 -1.01 -19.78 -17.03
CA GLN A 335 0.34 -20.23 -17.34
C GLN A 335 0.90 -21.09 -16.20
N LYS A 336 1.41 -22.28 -16.52
CA LYS A 336 2.30 -23.02 -15.62
C LYS A 336 3.58 -22.21 -15.47
N ALA A 337 4.02 -21.99 -14.24
CA ALA A 337 5.13 -21.11 -13.89
C ALA A 337 6.36 -21.35 -14.77
N GLU A 338 6.81 -20.32 -15.49
CA GLU A 338 8.20 -20.17 -15.85
C GLU A 338 8.82 -19.27 -14.78
N PHE A 339 9.86 -19.77 -14.13
CA PHE A 339 10.65 -19.06 -13.13
C PHE A 339 11.64 -18.11 -13.80
#